data_AF-A0A6J6ME18-F1
#
_entry.id   AF-A0A6J6ME18-F1
#
_cell.length_a   1.000
_cell.length_b   1.000
_cell.length_c   1.000
_cell.angle_alpha   90.00
_cell.angle_beta   90.00
_cell.angle_gamma   90.00
#
_symmetry.space_group_name_H-M   'P 1'
#
loop_
_entity.id
_entity.type
_entity.pdbx_description
1 polymer ?
#
loop_
_entity_poly.entity_id
_entity_poly.type
_entity_poly.pdbx_seq_one_letter_code
_entity_poly.pdbx_strand_id
1 'polypeptide(L)'
;MVGGVAGNVGEFLNTETGRQMMELLGGEKGLVNAYLAAELSFVGIFIAAYGVHVVLRLKSEESLLRAELLFSYGVTRMRWAASQIAVALVGTVVLSASAGVSAGIARAYQTRESADFIAILGGALIQLPAAWVVIGLCVVGYGLSARLANLGWSALVLFLLITEVGALLKLPHGVIDLSPFSHTPKLPGSPVSIEAVVILVVTGASLVALGLGLLSRRDIG
;
A
#
# COMPACT_ATOMS: atom_id res chain seq x y z
N MET A 1 -23.45 16.36 16.99
CA MET A 1 -23.40 15.04 16.34
C MET A 1 -22.31 14.13 16.91
N VAL A 2 -21.10 14.61 17.25
CA VAL A 2 -20.01 13.79 17.84
C VAL A 2 -20.35 13.20 19.23
N GLY A 3 -21.06 13.94 20.09
CA GLY A 3 -21.47 13.45 21.43
C GLY A 3 -22.51 12.32 21.42
N GLY A 4 -23.34 12.22 20.37
CA GLY A 4 -24.31 11.12 20.23
C GLY A 4 -23.67 9.81 19.81
N VAL A 5 -22.58 9.87 19.04
CA VAL A 5 -21.83 8.68 18.62
C VAL A 5 -21.04 8.09 19.79
N ALA A 6 -20.42 8.93 20.62
CA ALA A 6 -19.70 8.48 21.81
C ALA A 6 -20.61 7.74 22.82
N GLY A 7 -21.85 8.22 23.01
CA GLY A 7 -22.85 7.54 23.86
C GLY A 7 -23.27 6.18 23.30
N ASN A 8 -23.56 6.11 22.00
CA ASN A 8 -23.94 4.85 21.34
C ASN A 8 -22.82 3.80 21.31
N VAL A 9 -21.55 4.22 21.17
CA VAL A 9 -20.40 3.31 21.24
C VAL A 9 -20.25 2.75 22.66
N GLY A 10 -20.37 3.59 23.69
CA GLY A 10 -20.35 3.14 25.08
C GLY A 10 -21.50 2.18 25.41
N GLU A 11 -22.69 2.43 24.86
CA GLU A 11 -23.85 1.56 25.04
C GLU A 11 -23.69 0.22 24.30
N PHE A 12 -23.18 0.25 23.06
CA PHE A 12 -22.88 -0.94 22.27
C PHE A 12 -21.84 -1.84 22.94
N LEU A 13 -20.76 -1.28 23.51
CA LEU A 13 -19.73 -2.05 24.23
C LEU A 13 -20.27 -2.70 25.51
N ASN A 14 -21.35 -2.18 26.08
CA ASN A 14 -22.03 -2.76 27.25
C ASN A 14 -23.07 -3.84 26.88
N THR A 15 -23.42 -3.98 25.60
CA THR A 15 -24.29 -5.08 25.15
C THR A 15 -23.56 -6.42 25.17
N GLU A 16 -24.31 -7.52 25.26
CA GLU A 16 -23.78 -8.88 25.22
C GLU A 16 -23.00 -9.16 23.91
N THR A 17 -23.46 -8.59 22.79
CA THR A 17 -22.77 -8.63 21.49
C THR A 17 -21.46 -7.85 21.50
N GLY A 18 -21.42 -6.65 22.09
CA GLY A 18 -20.19 -5.86 22.20
C GLY A 18 -19.14 -6.52 23.09
N ARG A 19 -19.58 -7.16 24.19
CA ARG A 19 -18.71 -7.94 25.08
C ARG A 19 -18.19 -9.20 24.41
N GLN A 20 -19.03 -9.94 23.70
CA GLN A 20 -18.60 -11.10 22.90
C GLN A 20 -17.60 -10.70 21.80
N MET A 21 -17.84 -9.58 21.09
CA MET A 21 -16.86 -9.06 20.13
C MET A 21 -15.55 -8.65 20.78
N MET A 22 -15.59 -8.02 21.96
CA MET A 22 -14.39 -7.73 22.75
C MET A 22 -13.63 -9.01 23.09
N GLU A 23 -14.31 -10.03 23.61
CA GLU A 23 -13.69 -11.30 23.98
C GLU A 23 -13.10 -12.01 22.76
N LEU A 24 -13.82 -12.05 21.63
CA LEU A 24 -13.36 -12.63 20.37
C LEU A 24 -12.11 -11.95 19.80
N LEU A 25 -11.97 -10.64 20.02
CA LEU A 25 -10.82 -9.87 19.53
C LEU A 25 -9.63 -9.88 20.49
N GLY A 26 -9.76 -10.43 21.70
CA GLY A 26 -8.70 -10.47 22.72
C GLY A 26 -8.76 -9.32 23.72
N GLY A 27 -9.96 -8.80 23.98
CA GLY A 27 -10.24 -7.70 24.91
C GLY A 27 -9.94 -6.31 24.33
N GLU A 28 -9.81 -5.32 25.22
CA GLU A 28 -9.54 -3.93 24.86
C GLU A 28 -8.26 -3.79 24.01
N LYS A 29 -7.18 -4.49 24.38
CA LYS A 29 -5.92 -4.50 23.62
C LYS A 29 -6.11 -5.04 22.20
N GLY A 30 -6.96 -6.05 22.05
CA GLY A 30 -7.31 -6.64 20.76
C GLY A 30 -8.02 -5.68 19.82
N LEU A 31 -9.06 -4.99 20.33
CA LEU A 31 -9.77 -3.95 19.60
C LEU A 31 -8.85 -2.82 19.14
N VAL A 32 -8.01 -2.36 20.06
CA VAL A 32 -7.04 -1.29 19.80
C VAL A 32 -6.02 -1.72 18.73
N ASN A 33 -5.55 -2.96 18.76
CA ASN A 33 -4.64 -3.50 17.75
C ASN A 33 -5.32 -3.64 16.38
N ALA A 34 -6.56 -4.10 16.34
CA ALA A 34 -7.34 -4.21 15.10
C ALA A 34 -7.58 -2.82 14.47
N TYR A 35 -7.88 -1.82 15.29
CA TYR A 35 -8.02 -0.43 14.86
C TYR A 35 -6.72 0.11 14.26
N LEU A 36 -5.59 -0.05 14.96
CA LEU A 36 -4.28 0.37 14.45
C LEU A 36 -3.90 -0.34 13.15
N ALA A 37 -4.18 -1.65 13.05
CA ALA A 37 -3.91 -2.41 11.84
C ALA A 37 -4.72 -1.90 10.65
N ALA A 38 -5.98 -1.51 10.88
CA ALA A 38 -6.82 -0.88 9.85
C ALA A 38 -6.29 0.50 9.44
N GLU A 39 -5.88 1.36 10.39
CA GLU A 39 -5.26 2.64 10.08
C GLU A 39 -3.98 2.47 9.23
N LEU A 40 -3.14 1.50 9.60
CA LEU A 40 -1.92 1.20 8.84
C LEU A 40 -2.25 0.67 7.44
N SER A 41 -3.33 -0.10 7.26
CA SER A 41 -3.85 -0.53 5.94
C SER A 41 -4.12 0.68 5.04
N PHE A 42 -4.83 1.69 5.55
CA PHE A 42 -5.08 2.92 4.81
C PHE A 42 -3.78 3.65 4.44
N VAL A 43 -2.83 3.74 5.38
CA VAL A 43 -1.50 4.32 5.11
C VAL A 43 -0.82 3.59 3.94
N GLY A 44 -0.84 2.26 3.91
CA GLY A 44 -0.31 1.47 2.81
C GLY A 44 -0.96 1.79 1.46
N ILE A 45 -2.28 1.94 1.44
CA ILE A 45 -3.02 2.31 0.22
C ILE A 45 -2.64 3.72 -0.25
N PHE A 46 -2.54 4.70 0.65
CA PHE A 46 -2.10 6.06 0.30
C PHE A 46 -0.67 6.09 -0.24
N ILE A 47 0.22 5.26 0.31
CA ILE A 47 1.59 5.12 -0.19
C ILE A 47 1.62 4.50 -1.58
N ALA A 48 0.78 3.50 -1.84
CA ALA A 48 0.62 2.94 -3.19
C ALA A 48 0.08 4.00 -4.17
N ALA A 49 -0.87 4.84 -3.74
CA ALA A 49 -1.40 5.95 -4.54
C ALA A 49 -0.30 6.95 -4.93
N TYR A 50 0.58 7.31 -3.98
CA TYR A 50 1.76 8.12 -4.27
C TYR A 50 2.64 7.47 -5.35
N GLY A 51 2.92 6.17 -5.25
CA GLY A 51 3.70 5.46 -6.25
C GLY A 51 3.05 5.48 -7.64
N VAL A 52 1.73 5.27 -7.73
CA VAL A 52 0.95 5.41 -8.97
C VAL A 52 1.07 6.83 -9.54
N HIS A 53 0.96 7.86 -8.69
CA HIS A 53 1.14 9.25 -9.12
C HIS A 53 2.53 9.52 -9.72
N VAL A 54 3.60 9.00 -9.12
CA VAL A 54 4.96 9.16 -9.66
C VAL A 54 5.08 8.49 -11.03
N VAL A 55 4.49 7.31 -11.22
CA VAL A 55 4.46 6.62 -12.52
C VAL A 55 3.61 7.36 -13.56
N LEU A 56 2.51 7.99 -13.16
CA LEU A 56 1.71 8.83 -14.07
C LEU A 56 2.40 10.14 -14.41
N ARG A 57 3.25 10.65 -13.51
CA ARG A 57 4.07 11.82 -13.80
C ARG A 57 5.08 11.53 -14.91
N LEU A 58 5.67 10.34 -14.94
CA LEU A 58 6.53 9.89 -16.06
C LEU A 58 5.83 10.05 -17.42
N LYS A 59 4.57 9.59 -17.52
CA LYS A 59 3.74 9.77 -18.71
C LYS A 59 3.57 11.25 -19.07
N SER A 60 3.31 12.12 -18.10
CA SER A 60 3.14 13.55 -18.35
C SER A 60 4.43 14.21 -18.86
N GLU A 61 5.58 13.82 -18.31
CA GLU A 61 6.89 14.35 -18.71
C GLU A 61 7.31 13.85 -20.10
N GLU A 62 6.91 12.63 -20.48
CA GLU A 62 7.06 12.11 -21.85
C GLU A 62 6.25 12.94 -22.86
N SER A 63 5.01 13.30 -22.52
CA SER A 63 4.11 14.06 -23.41
C SER A 63 4.51 15.53 -23.61
N LEU A 64 5.30 16.09 -22.71
CA LEU A 64 5.66 17.52 -22.67
C LEU A 64 6.99 17.86 -23.36
N LEU A 65 7.49 17.01 -24.27
CA LEU A 65 8.61 17.34 -25.17
C LEU A 65 9.93 17.75 -24.46
N ARG A 66 10.24 17.19 -23.28
CA ARG A 66 11.65 17.16 -22.79
C ARG A 66 12.51 16.09 -23.47
N ALA A 67 11.95 15.38 -24.45
CA ALA A 67 12.67 14.44 -25.30
C ALA A 67 13.82 15.12 -26.07
N GLU A 68 13.65 16.37 -26.53
CA GLU A 68 14.67 17.09 -27.30
C GLU A 68 15.89 17.52 -26.47
N LEU A 69 15.71 17.83 -25.18
CA LEU A 69 16.82 18.24 -24.29
C LEU A 69 17.59 17.05 -23.70
N LEU A 70 16.96 15.87 -23.56
CA LEU A 70 17.60 14.67 -23.01
C LEU A 70 18.46 13.92 -24.05
N PHE A 71 18.13 14.00 -25.35
CA PHE A 71 18.96 13.41 -26.41
C PHE A 71 20.31 14.12 -26.59
N SER A 72 20.46 15.38 -26.15
CA SER A 72 21.78 16.03 -26.08
C SER A 72 22.71 15.44 -25.01
N TYR A 73 22.20 14.67 -24.05
CA TYR A 73 22.99 14.08 -22.95
C TYR A 73 23.20 12.56 -23.05
N GLY A 74 22.74 11.90 -24.13
CA GLY A 74 22.98 10.47 -24.38
C GLY A 74 22.32 9.51 -23.37
N VAL A 75 21.31 9.95 -22.62
CA VAL A 75 20.59 9.08 -21.67
C VAL A 75 19.47 8.34 -22.40
N THR A 76 19.48 7.00 -22.32
CA THR A 76 18.40 6.19 -22.90
C THR A 76 17.10 6.38 -22.11
N ARG A 77 15.96 6.37 -22.81
CA ARG A 77 14.62 6.46 -22.22
C ARG A 77 14.38 5.41 -21.12
N MET A 78 14.96 4.22 -21.29
CA MET A 78 14.98 3.15 -20.28
C MET A 78 15.67 3.57 -18.97
N ARG A 79 16.87 4.18 -19.05
CA ARG A 79 17.63 4.58 -17.85
C ARG A 79 16.93 5.69 -17.07
N TRP A 80 16.26 6.59 -17.77
CA TRP A 80 15.43 7.63 -17.16
C TRP A 80 14.16 7.06 -16.51
N ALA A 81 13.44 6.17 -17.19
CA ALA A 81 12.26 5.53 -16.60
C ALA A 81 12.63 4.69 -15.35
N ALA A 82 13.72 3.94 -15.42
CA ALA A 82 14.21 3.13 -14.31
C ALA A 82 14.59 3.99 -13.09
N SER A 83 15.25 5.14 -13.28
CA SER A 83 15.62 6.02 -12.15
C SER A 83 14.39 6.62 -11.47
N GLN A 84 13.38 7.02 -12.23
CA GLN A 84 12.13 7.56 -11.67
C GLN A 84 11.29 6.50 -10.97
N ILE A 85 11.25 5.27 -11.49
CA ILE A 85 10.62 4.14 -10.80
C ILE A 85 11.37 3.82 -9.50
N ALA A 86 12.70 3.84 -9.51
CA ALA A 86 13.50 3.68 -8.30
C ALA A 86 13.19 4.79 -7.28
N VAL A 87 13.04 6.04 -7.72
CA VAL A 87 12.61 7.16 -6.86
C VAL A 87 11.20 6.92 -6.30
N ALA A 88 10.26 6.41 -7.10
CA ALA A 88 8.92 6.07 -6.62
C ALA A 88 8.96 5.01 -5.50
N LEU A 89 9.73 3.93 -5.72
CA LEU A 89 9.90 2.85 -4.73
C LEU A 89 10.58 3.36 -3.45
N VAL A 90 11.69 4.11 -3.57
CA VAL A 90 12.37 4.70 -2.41
C VAL A 90 11.46 5.70 -1.68
N GLY A 91 10.72 6.52 -2.42
CA GLY A 91 9.75 7.46 -1.86
C GLY A 91 8.67 6.75 -1.04
N THR A 92 8.19 5.58 -1.48
CA THR A 92 7.23 4.78 -0.70
C THR A 92 7.82 4.30 0.63
N VAL A 93 9.09 3.89 0.64
CA VAL A 93 9.80 3.49 1.86
C VAL A 93 9.93 4.67 2.83
N VAL A 94 10.33 5.85 2.33
CA VAL A 94 10.49 7.06 3.16
C VAL A 94 9.16 7.52 3.74
N LEU A 95 8.08 7.48 2.95
CA LEU A 95 6.74 7.83 3.42
C LEU A 95 6.22 6.83 4.46
N SER A 96 6.39 5.53 4.22
CA SER A 96 6.02 4.48 5.17
C SER A 96 6.79 4.60 6.48
N ALA A 97 8.12 4.77 6.40
CA ALA A 97 8.97 4.91 7.57
C ALA A 97 8.63 6.16 8.37
N SER A 98 8.38 7.30 7.73
CA SER A 98 8.01 8.53 8.45
C SER A 98 6.63 8.43 9.11
N ALA A 99 5.64 7.81 8.45
CA ALA A 99 4.34 7.50 9.04
C ALA A 99 4.46 6.53 10.23
N GLY A 100 5.22 5.45 10.07
CA GLY A 100 5.44 4.45 11.12
C GLY A 100 6.21 5.00 12.32
N VAL A 101 7.26 5.80 12.09
CA VAL A 101 8.04 6.44 13.16
C VAL A 101 7.18 7.44 13.93
N SER A 102 6.45 8.32 13.23
CA SER A 102 5.60 9.31 13.90
C SER A 102 4.50 8.66 14.74
N ALA A 103 3.76 7.70 14.18
CA ALA A 103 2.71 6.98 14.89
C ALA A 103 3.27 6.09 16.02
N GLY A 104 4.40 5.41 15.77
CA GLY A 104 5.07 4.57 16.76
C GLY A 104 5.56 5.36 17.96
N ILE A 105 6.15 6.54 17.74
CA ILE A 105 6.60 7.43 18.81
C ILE A 105 5.40 7.87 19.65
N ALA A 106 4.32 8.33 19.00
CA ALA A 106 3.11 8.78 19.69
C ALA A 106 2.53 7.68 20.59
N ARG A 107 2.53 6.43 20.12
CA ARG A 107 1.96 5.30 20.87
C ARG A 107 2.87 4.82 21.99
N ALA A 108 4.17 4.70 21.74
CA ALA A 108 5.13 4.37 22.80
C ALA A 108 5.12 5.42 23.94
N TYR A 109 4.87 6.70 23.63
CA TYR A 109 4.68 7.72 24.66
C TYR A 109 3.40 7.53 25.48
N GLN A 110 2.30 7.11 24.84
CA GLN A 110 1.02 6.89 25.51
C GLN A 110 1.02 5.65 26.40
N THR A 111 1.58 4.53 25.91
CA THR A 111 1.57 3.24 26.60
C THR A 111 2.78 3.05 27.51
N ARG A 112 3.84 3.86 27.32
CA ARG A 112 5.15 3.70 27.96
C ARG A 112 5.82 2.36 27.65
N GLU A 113 5.42 1.70 26.56
CA GLU A 113 6.00 0.45 26.09
C GLU A 113 6.76 0.66 24.78
N SER A 114 8.04 0.34 24.75
CA SER A 114 8.87 0.45 23.54
C SER A 114 8.53 -0.60 22.47
N ALA A 115 7.91 -1.71 22.88
CA ALA A 115 7.45 -2.76 21.96
C ALA A 115 6.39 -2.23 20.97
N ASP A 116 5.54 -1.28 21.40
CA ASP A 116 4.51 -0.69 20.55
C ASP A 116 5.08 0.15 19.40
N PHE A 117 6.22 0.82 19.63
CA PHE A 117 6.94 1.51 18.57
C PHE A 117 7.34 0.53 17.46
N ILE A 118 7.93 -0.61 17.83
CA ILE A 118 8.39 -1.62 16.88
C ILE A 118 7.21 -2.25 16.16
N ALA A 119 6.11 -2.53 16.87
CA ALA A 119 4.92 -3.13 16.28
C ALA A 119 4.25 -2.22 15.24
N ILE A 120 4.17 -0.91 15.53
CA ILE A 120 3.58 0.08 14.60
C ILE A 120 4.50 0.36 13.43
N LEU A 121 5.81 0.54 13.67
CA LEU A 121 6.78 0.73 12.60
C LEU A 121 6.80 -0.50 11.68
N GLY A 122 6.80 -1.70 12.25
CA GLY A 122 6.70 -2.95 11.50
C GLY A 122 5.41 -3.04 10.69
N GLY A 123 4.27 -2.66 11.28
CA GLY A 123 2.99 -2.63 10.58
C GLY A 123 2.88 -1.58 9.47
N ALA A 124 3.62 -0.47 9.57
CA ALA A 124 3.72 0.48 8.47
C ALA A 124 4.59 -0.06 7.32
N LEU A 125 5.75 -0.65 7.65
CA LEU A 125 6.71 -1.14 6.66
C LEU A 125 6.23 -2.40 5.94
N ILE A 126 5.44 -3.25 6.60
CA ILE A 126 4.94 -4.49 6.00
C ILE A 126 3.92 -4.25 4.88
N GLN A 127 3.40 -3.02 4.75
CA GLN A 127 2.52 -2.57 3.66
C GLN A 127 3.28 -2.38 2.34
N LEU A 128 4.60 -2.17 2.40
CA LEU A 128 5.42 -1.79 1.24
C LEU A 128 5.37 -2.81 0.09
N PRO A 129 5.48 -4.13 0.34
CA PRO A 129 5.41 -5.12 -0.74
C PRO A 129 4.09 -5.05 -1.52
N ALA A 130 2.95 -4.89 -0.83
CA ALA A 130 1.66 -4.74 -1.49
C ALA A 130 1.59 -3.46 -2.33
N ALA A 131 2.12 -2.34 -1.81
CA ALA A 131 2.22 -1.10 -2.57
C ALA A 131 3.08 -1.26 -3.84
N TRP A 132 4.21 -1.97 -3.75
CA TRP A 132 5.08 -2.23 -4.90
C TRP A 132 4.43 -3.10 -5.98
N VAL A 133 3.53 -4.02 -5.63
CA VAL A 133 2.74 -4.76 -6.61
C VAL A 133 1.85 -3.82 -7.42
N VAL A 134 1.17 -2.87 -6.77
CA VAL A 134 0.33 -1.87 -7.46
C VAL A 134 1.17 -0.97 -8.37
N ILE A 135 2.33 -0.51 -7.87
CA ILE A 135 3.27 0.29 -8.66
C ILE A 135 3.76 -0.51 -9.87
N GLY A 136 4.14 -1.78 -9.67
CA GLY A 136 4.58 -2.69 -10.73
C GLY A 136 3.51 -2.86 -11.81
N LEU A 137 2.24 -3.05 -11.42
CA LEU A 137 1.13 -3.13 -12.37
C LEU A 137 0.97 -1.84 -13.18
N CYS A 138 1.09 -0.68 -12.53
CA CYS A 138 1.07 0.62 -13.20
C CYS A 138 2.25 0.78 -14.18
N VAL A 139 3.44 0.29 -13.80
CA VAL A 139 4.65 0.29 -14.64
C VAL A 139 4.49 -0.65 -15.85
N VAL A 140 3.87 -1.82 -15.69
CA VAL A 140 3.51 -2.70 -16.82
C VAL A 140 2.56 -1.99 -17.77
N GLY A 141 1.51 -1.35 -17.25
CA GLY A 141 0.57 -0.57 -18.05
C GLY A 141 1.28 0.53 -18.83
N TYR A 142 2.15 1.29 -18.17
CA TYR A 142 2.97 2.33 -18.80
C TYR A 142 3.91 1.77 -19.88
N GLY A 143 4.58 0.65 -19.60
CA GLY A 143 5.47 -0.05 -20.54
C GLY A 143 4.73 -0.48 -21.81
N LEU A 144 3.49 -0.97 -21.71
CA LEU A 144 2.66 -1.31 -22.87
C LEU A 144 2.17 -0.08 -23.65
N SER A 145 1.63 0.91 -22.93
CA SER A 145 1.14 2.15 -23.53
C SER A 145 1.01 3.24 -22.47
N ALA A 146 1.44 4.46 -22.81
CA ALA A 146 1.19 5.65 -22.00
C ALA A 146 -0.30 5.83 -21.63
N ARG A 147 -1.24 5.36 -22.46
CA ARG A 147 -2.68 5.42 -22.16
C ARG A 147 -3.08 4.45 -21.05
N LEU A 148 -2.50 3.25 -21.03
CA LEU A 148 -2.82 2.18 -20.08
C LEU A 148 -2.28 2.45 -18.67
N ALA A 149 -1.30 3.35 -18.52
CA ALA A 149 -0.81 3.75 -17.19
C ALA A 149 -1.94 4.26 -16.27
N ASN A 150 -3.01 4.87 -16.84
CA ASN A 150 -4.16 5.35 -16.06
C ASN A 150 -4.92 4.21 -15.35
N LEU A 151 -4.78 2.96 -15.82
CA LEU A 151 -5.38 1.79 -15.17
C LEU A 151 -4.79 1.51 -13.77
N GLY A 152 -3.62 2.08 -13.44
CA GLY A 152 -3.07 2.01 -12.09
C GLY A 152 -4.03 2.54 -11.02
N TRP A 153 -4.79 3.61 -11.33
CA TRP A 153 -5.84 4.11 -10.44
C TRP A 153 -7.01 3.15 -10.32
N SER A 154 -7.45 2.57 -11.43
CA SER A 154 -8.54 1.59 -11.42
C SER A 154 -8.17 0.38 -10.57
N ALA A 155 -6.94 -0.12 -10.68
CA ALA A 155 -6.43 -1.21 -9.86
C ALA A 155 -6.35 -0.82 -8.37
N LEU A 156 -5.83 0.38 -8.06
CA LEU A 156 -5.75 0.88 -6.69
C LEU A 156 -7.14 0.97 -6.04
N VAL A 157 -8.12 1.58 -6.72
CA VAL A 157 -9.49 1.70 -6.24
C VAL A 157 -10.12 0.33 -6.05
N LEU A 158 -9.91 -0.59 -7.01
CA LEU A 158 -10.39 -1.95 -6.91
C LEU A 158 -9.82 -2.67 -5.68
N PHE A 159 -8.51 -2.59 -5.44
CA PHE A 159 -7.87 -3.21 -4.28
C PHE A 159 -8.30 -2.58 -2.96
N LEU A 160 -8.49 -1.26 -2.90
CA LEU A 160 -9.05 -0.58 -1.73
C LEU A 160 -10.46 -1.11 -1.42
N LEU A 161 -11.33 -1.20 -2.43
CA LEU A 161 -12.69 -1.71 -2.26
C LEU A 161 -12.70 -3.18 -1.82
N ILE A 162 -11.85 -4.02 -2.41
CA ILE A 162 -11.74 -5.44 -2.04
C ILE A 162 -11.24 -5.58 -0.60
N THR A 163 -10.22 -4.82 -0.22
CA THR A 163 -9.55 -4.98 1.10
C THR A 163 -10.42 -4.45 2.24
N GLU A 164 -11.01 -3.27 2.07
CA GLU A 164 -11.78 -2.62 3.14
C GLU A 164 -13.26 -3.04 3.15
N VAL A 165 -13.84 -3.29 1.97
CA VAL A 165 -15.28 -3.55 1.82
C VAL A 165 -15.57 -5.01 1.46
N GLY A 166 -14.59 -5.77 0.95
CA GLY A 166 -14.83 -7.12 0.45
C GLY A 166 -15.33 -8.11 1.51
N ALA A 167 -14.84 -8.00 2.75
CA ALA A 167 -15.34 -8.79 3.87
C ALA A 167 -16.80 -8.41 4.23
N LEU A 168 -17.14 -7.12 4.17
CA LEU A 168 -18.50 -6.63 4.46
C LEU A 168 -19.50 -7.10 3.39
N LEU A 169 -19.07 -7.16 2.14
CA LEU A 169 -19.87 -7.63 1.01
C LEU A 169 -19.90 -9.16 0.87
N LYS A 170 -19.21 -9.90 1.76
CA LYS A 170 -19.09 -11.36 1.72
C LYS A 170 -18.65 -11.85 0.32
N LEU A 171 -17.67 -11.18 -0.27
CA LEU A 171 -17.16 -11.54 -1.59
C LEU A 171 -16.55 -12.95 -1.59
N PRO A 172 -16.58 -13.67 -2.73
CA PRO A 172 -15.91 -14.96 -2.86
C PRO A 172 -14.41 -14.82 -2.55
N HIS A 173 -13.82 -15.83 -1.90
CA HIS A 173 -12.40 -15.81 -1.52
C HIS A 173 -11.47 -15.51 -2.69
N GLY A 174 -11.72 -16.07 -3.88
CA GLY A 174 -10.91 -15.78 -5.07
C GLY A 174 -10.90 -14.30 -5.51
N VAL A 175 -11.91 -13.50 -5.14
CA VAL A 175 -11.93 -12.05 -5.38
C VAL A 175 -11.14 -11.31 -4.31
N ILE A 176 -11.23 -11.75 -3.06
CA ILE A 176 -10.46 -11.17 -1.94
C ILE A 176 -8.96 -11.41 -2.15
N ASP A 177 -8.60 -12.62 -2.59
CA ASP A 177 -7.22 -13.02 -2.87
C ASP A 177 -6.61 -12.29 -4.07
N LEU A 178 -7.42 -11.58 -4.87
CA LEU A 178 -6.88 -10.75 -5.94
C LEU A 178 -6.16 -9.50 -5.38
N SER A 179 -6.50 -9.06 -4.17
CA SER A 179 -5.86 -7.90 -3.56
C SER A 179 -4.51 -8.27 -2.93
N PRO A 180 -3.40 -7.61 -3.33
CA PRO A 180 -2.10 -7.77 -2.68
C PRO A 180 -2.16 -7.39 -1.19
N PHE A 181 -3.01 -6.42 -0.83
CA PHE A 181 -3.17 -5.97 0.56
C PHE A 181 -3.89 -7.00 1.44
N SER A 182 -4.67 -7.91 0.86
CA SER A 182 -5.32 -8.98 1.63
C SER A 182 -4.33 -10.04 2.12
N HIS A 183 -3.17 -10.13 1.46
CA HIS A 183 -2.08 -11.03 1.84
C HIS A 183 -1.11 -10.41 2.85
N THR A 184 -1.22 -9.11 3.10
CA THR A 184 -0.34 -8.40 4.04
C THR A 184 -0.70 -8.77 5.49
N PRO A 185 0.27 -9.20 6.31
CA PRO A 185 0.02 -9.45 7.72
C PRO A 185 -0.52 -8.22 8.45
N LYS A 186 -1.59 -8.39 9.21
CA LYS A 186 -2.25 -7.32 9.96
C LYS A 186 -1.52 -7.08 11.28
N LEU A 187 -0.54 -6.18 11.25
CA LEU A 187 0.15 -5.72 12.44
C LEU A 187 -0.46 -4.40 12.93
N PRO A 188 -0.51 -4.15 14.25
CA PRO A 188 -0.11 -5.04 15.34
C PRO A 188 -1.13 -6.17 15.62
N GLY A 189 -0.66 -7.31 16.15
CA GLY A 189 -1.53 -8.37 16.70
C GLY A 189 -1.61 -9.67 15.90
N SER A 190 -1.24 -9.69 14.61
CA SER A 190 -1.11 -10.92 13.82
C SER A 190 0.34 -11.42 13.77
N PRO A 191 0.60 -12.74 13.74
CA PRO A 191 1.91 -13.26 13.39
C PRO A 191 2.32 -12.82 11.99
N VAL A 192 3.61 -12.57 11.81
CA VAL A 192 4.20 -12.20 10.52
C VAL A 192 4.39 -13.46 9.67
N SER A 193 3.71 -13.53 8.54
CA SER A 193 3.97 -14.54 7.51
C SER A 193 5.09 -14.06 6.58
N ILE A 194 6.29 -14.61 6.75
CA ILE A 194 7.44 -14.31 5.88
C ILE A 194 7.16 -14.74 4.44
N GLU A 195 6.46 -15.86 4.26
CA GLU A 195 6.09 -16.39 2.94
C GLU A 195 5.27 -15.39 2.13
N ALA A 196 4.21 -14.83 2.72
CA ALA A 196 3.36 -13.84 2.05
C ALA A 196 4.14 -12.58 1.65
N VAL A 197 5.03 -12.11 2.54
CA VAL A 197 5.89 -10.95 2.28
C VAL A 197 6.84 -11.21 1.11
N VAL A 198 7.50 -12.37 1.09
CA VAL A 198 8.43 -12.75 0.01
C VAL A 198 7.70 -12.85 -1.34
N ILE A 199 6.53 -13.48 -1.37
CA ILE A 199 5.72 -13.61 -2.59
C ILE A 199 5.35 -12.23 -3.13
N LEU A 200 4.92 -11.30 -2.27
CA LEU A 200 4.58 -9.94 -2.68
C LEU A 200 5.79 -9.17 -3.23
N VAL A 201 6.94 -9.25 -2.57
CA VAL A 201 8.18 -8.60 -3.04
C VAL A 201 8.61 -9.14 -4.40
N VAL A 202 8.63 -10.47 -4.57
CA VAL A 202 8.99 -11.11 -5.84
C VAL A 202 8.01 -10.74 -6.94
N THR A 203 6.72 -10.69 -6.64
CA THR A 203 5.67 -10.30 -7.59
C THR A 203 5.85 -8.85 -8.02
N GLY A 204 6.03 -7.93 -7.07
CA GLY A 204 6.27 -6.52 -7.36
C GLY A 204 7.54 -6.30 -8.19
N ALA A 205 8.66 -6.94 -7.83
CA ALA A 205 9.90 -6.87 -8.59
C ALA A 205 9.75 -7.42 -10.01
N SER A 206 9.04 -8.54 -10.17
CA SER A 206 8.77 -9.16 -11.48
C SER A 206 7.93 -8.23 -12.36
N LEU A 207 6.88 -7.61 -11.82
CA LEU A 207 6.05 -6.65 -12.56
C LEU A 207 6.85 -5.41 -12.99
N VAL A 208 7.68 -4.86 -12.11
CA VAL A 208 8.56 -3.73 -12.46
C VAL A 208 9.53 -4.12 -13.57
N ALA A 209 10.19 -5.28 -13.46
CA ALA A 209 11.09 -5.78 -14.48
C ALA A 209 10.38 -6.02 -15.83
N LEU A 210 9.18 -6.59 -15.81
CA LEU A 210 8.36 -6.80 -17.00
C LEU A 210 7.97 -5.46 -17.65
N GLY A 211 7.51 -4.48 -16.89
CA GLY A 211 7.13 -3.18 -17.45
C GLY A 211 8.32 -2.41 -18.05
N LEU A 212 9.50 -2.50 -17.44
CA LEU A 212 10.75 -1.98 -18.01
C LEU A 212 11.15 -2.72 -19.30
N GLY A 213 10.99 -4.04 -19.35
CA GLY A 213 11.24 -4.85 -20.54
C GLY A 213 10.26 -4.59 -21.68
N LEU A 214 9.00 -4.25 -21.37
CA LEU A 214 8.01 -3.83 -22.37
C LEU A 214 8.34 -2.45 -22.93
N LEU A 215 8.82 -1.54 -22.09
CA LEU A 215 9.29 -0.22 -22.52
C LEU A 215 10.47 -0.34 -23.49
N SER A 216 11.46 -1.18 -23.19
CA SER A 216 12.63 -1.35 -24.07
C SER A 216 12.26 -1.93 -25.43
N ARG A 217 11.25 -2.79 -25.52
CA ARG A 217 10.73 -3.30 -26.81
C ARG A 217 10.06 -2.21 -27.65
N ARG A 218 9.41 -1.23 -27.03
CA ARG A 218 8.78 -0.10 -27.73
C ARG A 218 9.79 0.93 -28.25
N ASP A 219 10.97 0.99 -27.67
CA ASP A 219 12.03 1.90 -28.10
C ASP A 219 12.80 1.39 -29.34
N ILE A 220 12.61 0.11 -29.71
CA ILE A 220 13.33 -0.55 -30.83
C ILE A 220 12.48 -0.61 -32.12
N GLY A 221 11.18 -0.30 -32.05
CA GLY A 221 10.25 -0.31 -33.19
C GLY A 221 9.70 1.07 -33.52
#